data_AF-A0A350I722-F1
#
_entry.id   AF-A0A350I722-F1
#
_cell.length_a   1.000
_cell.length_b   1.000
_cell.length_c   1.000
_cell.angle_alpha   90.00
_cell.angle_beta   90.00
_cell.angle_gamma   90.00
#
_symmetry.space_group_name_H-M   'P 1'
#
loop_
_entity.id
_entity.type
_entity.pdbx_description
1 polymer ?
#
loop_
_entity_poly.entity_id
_entity_poly.type
_entity_poly.pdbx_seq_one_letter_code
_entity_poly.pdbx_strand_id
1 'polypeptide(L)' 'MADLQEEINKRRTFGIVSHPDAGKTTLTEKLLLFGGAIQEAGAVKS' A
#
# COMPACT_ATOMS: atom_id res chain seq x y z
N MET A 1 -15.82 -8.94 21.90
CA MET A 1 -15.38 -7.69 21.26
C MET A 1 -13.88 -7.80 21.06
N ALA A 2 -13.35 -7.48 19.88
CA ALA A 2 -11.90 -7.51 19.68
C ALA A 2 -11.24 -6.46 20.59
N ASP A 3 -10.08 -6.79 21.16
CA ASP A 3 -9.31 -5.88 22.00
C ASP A 3 -8.80 -4.71 21.16
N LEU A 4 -9.03 -3.47 21.63
CA LEU A 4 -8.56 -2.25 20.97
C LEU A 4 -7.04 -2.30 20.73
N GLN A 5 -6.27 -2.86 21.66
CA GLN A 5 -4.82 -2.96 21.55
C GLN A 5 -4.40 -3.92 20.43
N GLU A 6 -5.13 -5.03 20.26
CA GLU A 6 -4.88 -6.00 19.18
C GLU A 6 -5.09 -5.35 17.81
N GLU A 7 -6.17 -4.58 17.66
CA GLU A 7 -6.49 -3.86 16.43
C GLU A 7 -5.45 -2.79 16.09
N ILE A 8 -5.00 -2.01 17.07
CA ILE A 8 -3.93 -1.02 16.86
C ILE A 8 -2.65 -1.71 16.36
N ASN A 9 -2.29 -2.86 16.92
CA ASN A 9 -1.06 -3.58 16.57
C ASN A 9 -1.05 -4.16 15.15
N LYS A 10 -2.22 -4.41 14.54
CA LYS A 10 -2.35 -4.89 13.15
C LYS A 10 -2.08 -3.81 12.10
N ARG A 11 -2.30 -2.53 12.42
CA ARG A 11 -2.25 -1.43 11.43
C ARG A 11 -0.81 -1.06 11.07
N ARG A 12 -0.58 -0.76 9.79
CA ARG A 12 0.69 -0.23 9.27
C ARG A 12 0.38 0.94 8.33
N THR A 13 0.74 2.15 8.74
CA THR A 13 0.54 3.38 7.97
C THR A 13 1.90 3.93 7.57
N PHE A 14 2.16 4.08 6.27
CA PHE A 14 3.42 4.57 5.75
C PHE A 14 3.23 5.31 4.43
N GLY A 15 4.26 6.04 3.99
CA GLY A 15 4.32 6.71 2.70
C GLY A 15 5.61 6.36 1.96
N ILE A 16 5.60 6.48 0.63
CA ILE A 16 6.77 6.27 -0.23
C ILE A 16 7.23 7.64 -0.75
N VAL A 17 8.47 8.03 -0.44
CA VAL A 17 9.11 9.26 -0.92
C VAL A 17 10.32 8.87 -1.75
N SER A 18 10.46 9.45 -2.95
CA SER A 18 11.56 9.13 -3.86
C SER A 18 11.86 10.32 -4.79
N HIS A 19 13.03 10.26 -5.42
CA HIS A 19 13.36 11.12 -6.56
C HIS A 19 12.40 10.85 -7.75
N PRO A 20 12.20 11.80 -8.68
CA PRO A 20 11.55 11.53 -9.97
C PRO A 20 12.13 10.28 -10.65
N ASP A 21 11.25 9.50 -11.28
CA ASP A 21 11.59 8.28 -12.04
C ASP A 21 12.20 7.11 -11.24
N ALA A 22 12.31 7.21 -9.91
CA ALA A 22 12.81 6.12 -9.06
C ALA A 22 11.86 4.91 -8.93
N GLY A 23 10.72 4.91 -9.62
CA GLY A 23 9.78 3.78 -9.64
C GLY A 23 8.79 3.71 -8.47
N LYS A 24 8.50 4.83 -7.79
CA LYS A 24 7.47 4.89 -6.71
C LYS A 24 6.13 4.30 -7.14
N THR A 25 5.67 4.65 -8.35
CA THR A 25 4.41 4.18 -8.93
C THR A 25 4.43 2.66 -9.11
N THR A 26 5.48 2.12 -9.73
CA THR A 26 5.68 0.67 -9.93
C THR A 26 5.72 -0.12 -8.61
N LEU A 27 6.38 0.43 -7.58
CA LEU A 27 6.41 -0.22 -6.26
C LEU A 27 5.02 -0.21 -5.62
N THR A 28 4.27 0.88 -5.76
CA THR A 28 2.91 1.03 -5.23
C THR A 28 1.96 0.00 -5.86
N GLU A 29 2.01 -0.17 -7.18
CA GLU A 29 1.21 -1.18 -7.90
C GLU A 29 1.46 -2.59 -7.38
N LYS A 30 2.73 -2.97 -7.18
CA LYS A 30 3.09 -4.30 -6.68
C LYS A 30 2.58 -4.53 -5.26
N LEU A 31 2.70 -3.54 -4.38
CA LEU A 31 2.19 -3.62 -3.01
C LEU A 31 0.67 -3.82 -2.97
N LEU A 32 -0.07 -3.09 -3.81
CA LEU A 32 -1.52 -3.25 -3.94
C LEU A 32 -1.90 -4.62 -4.49
N LEU A 33 -1.18 -5.12 -5.51
CA LEU A 33 -1.39 -6.46 -6.06
C LEU A 33 -1.17 -7.55 -4.99
N PHE A 34 -0.07 -7.48 -4.22
CA PHE A 34 0.19 -8.43 -3.13
C PHE A 34 -0.82 -8.33 -1.99
N GLY A 35 -1.40 -7.14 -1.78
CA GLY A 35 -2.49 -6.92 -0.84
C GLY A 35 -3.87 -7.35 -1.33
N GLY A 36 -3.99 -7.87 -2.56
CA GLY A 36 -5.27 -8.24 -3.17
C GLY A 36 -6.12 -7.05 -3.68
N ALA A 37 -5.57 -5.83 -3.65
CA ALA A 37 -6.20 -4.60 -4.13
C ALA A 37 -5.99 -4.43 -5.65
N ILE A 38 -6.55 -5.37 -6.43
CA ILE A 38 -6.28 -5.50 -7.87
C ILE A 38 -6.77 -4.28 -8.67
N GLN A 39 -7.94 -3.73 -8.33
CA GLN A 39 -8.52 -2.59 -9.07
C GLN A 39 -7.69 -1.32 -8.84
N GLU A 40 -7.30 -1.09 -7.59
CA GLU A 40 -6.44 0.01 -7.18
C GLU A 40 -5.06 -0.11 -7.82
N ALA A 41 -4.49 -1.32 -7.88
CA ALA A 41 -3.23 -1.58 -8.57
C ALA A 41 -3.32 -1.24 -10.07
N GLY A 42 -4.43 -1.57 -10.75
CA GLY A 42 -4.65 -1.23 -12.15
C GLY A 42 -4.82 0.26 -12.42
N ALA A 43 -5.42 1.00 -11.48
CA ALA A 43 -5.66 2.43 -11.61
C ALA A 43 -4.40 3.29 -11.46
N VAL A 44 -3.39 2.83 -10.70
CA VAL A 44 -2.14 3.58 -10.46
C VAL A 44 -1.30 3.78 -11.74
N LYS A 45 -1.51 2.95 -12.77
CA LYS A 45 -0.83 3.06 -14.07
C LYS A 45 -1.46 4.09 -15.02
N SER A 46 -2.68 4.55 -14.72
CA SER A 46 -3.51 5.39 -15.61
C SER A 46 -3.26 6.88 -15.43
#